data_AF-A0A3N0WXS7-F1
#
_entry.id   AF-A0A3N0WXS7-F1
#
_cell.length_a   1.000
_cell.length_b   1.000
_cell.length_c   1.000
_cell.angle_alpha   90.00
_cell.angle_beta   90.00
_cell.angle_gamma   90.00
#
_symmetry.space_group_name_H-M   'P 1'
#
loop_
_entity.id
_entity.type
_entity.pdbx_description
1 polymer ?
#
loop_
_entity_poly.entity_id
_entity_poly.type
_entity_poly.pdbx_seq_one_letter_code
_entity_poly.pdbx_strand_id
1 'polypeptide(L)' 'MKKQLIFYGVIIVTFIIYNQFFQVEDAKTNTIINILFASFIFLYIGYLAYVVLQKLKKPAKSKGEFCRI' A
#
# COMPACT_ATOMS: atom_id res chain seq x y z
N MET A 1 1.69 12.54 2.85
CA MET A 1 2.20 11.28 3.45
C MET A 1 1.25 10.68 4.49
N LYS A 2 0.56 11.45 5.36
CA LYS A 2 -0.39 10.87 6.36
C LYS A 2 -1.65 10.22 5.74
N LYS A 3 -2.30 10.90 4.79
CA LYS A 3 -3.55 10.41 4.17
C LYS A 3 -3.36 9.10 3.36
N GLN A 4 -2.24 8.94 2.66
CA GLN A 4 -1.93 7.72 1.89
C GLN A 4 -1.72 6.51 2.81
N LEU A 5 -1.04 6.70 3.95
CA LEU A 5 -0.79 5.63 4.91
C LEU A 5 -2.08 5.19 5.62
N ILE A 6 -2.97 6.13 5.93
CA ILE A 6 -4.30 5.85 6.49
C ILE A 6 -5.15 5.08 5.46
N PHE A 7 -5.17 5.52 4.19
CA PHE A 7 -5.90 4.83 3.13
C PHE A 7 -5.42 3.39 2.93
N TYR A 8 -4.11 3.17 3.03
CA TYR A 8 -3.49 1.84 2.98
C TYR A 8 -3.90 0.96 4.17
N GLY A 9 -3.85 1.50 5.39
CA GLY A 9 -4.28 0.78 6.60
C GLY A 9 -5.75 0.37 6.52
N VAL A 10 -6.63 1.25 6.02
CA VAL A 10 -8.05 0.95 5.83
C VAL A 10 -8.26 -0.16 4.82
N ILE A 11 -7.56 -0.16 3.67
CA ILE A 11 -7.67 -1.21 2.66
C ILE A 11 -7.26 -2.58 3.22
N ILE A 12 -6.16 -2.63 3.98
CA ILE A 12 -5.68 -3.89 4.59
C ILE A 12 -6.67 -4.39 5.63
N VAL A 13 -7.12 -3.51 6.53
CA VAL A 13 -8.06 -3.88 7.60
C VAL A 13 -9.38 -4.36 7.01
N THR A 14 -9.91 -3.69 6.00
CA THR A 14 -11.11 -4.13 5.27
C THR A 14 -10.90 -5.49 4.62
N PHE A 15 -9.73 -5.75 4.01
CA PHE A 15 -9.43 -7.06 3.43
C PHE A 15 -9.39 -8.18 4.48
N ILE A 16 -8.72 -7.94 5.62
CA ILE A 16 -8.64 -8.92 6.71
C ILE A 16 -10.05 -9.21 7.25
N ILE A 17 -10.86 -8.18 7.49
CA ILE A 17 -12.24 -8.33 7.98
C ILE A 17 -13.08 -9.11 6.96
N TYR A 18 -12.97 -8.81 5.67
CA TYR A 18 -13.72 -9.53 4.64
C TYR A 18 -13.32 -11.02 4.57
N ASN A 19 -12.02 -11.31 4.64
CA ASN A 19 -11.51 -12.69 4.64
C ASN A 19 -11.95 -13.48 5.87
N GLN A 20 -11.91 -12.83 7.04
CA GLN A 20 -12.15 -13.46 8.33
C GLN A 20 -13.64 -13.64 8.66
N PHE A 21 -14.50 -12.74 8.19
CA PHE A 21 -15.94 -12.77 8.49
C PHE A 21 -16.83 -13.21 7.31
N PHE A 22 -16.39 -13.05 6.06
CA PHE A 22 -17.17 -13.40 4.85
C PHE A 22 -16.51 -14.53 4.05
N GLN A 23 -15.92 -15.49 4.75
CA GLN A 23 -15.33 -16.67 4.14
C GLN A 23 -16.43 -17.50 3.46
N VAL A 24 -16.39 -17.57 2.14
CA VAL A 24 -17.38 -18.31 1.34
C VAL A 24 -17.13 -19.81 1.50
N GLU A 25 -18.18 -20.60 1.76
CA GLU A 25 -18.10 -22.06 1.96
C GLU A 25 -17.48 -22.80 0.76
N ASP A 26 -17.69 -22.31 -0.46
CA ASP A 26 -17.06 -22.86 -1.66
C ASP A 26 -15.55 -22.56 -1.70
N ALA A 27 -14.76 -23.61 -1.48
CA ALA A 27 -13.29 -23.54 -1.46
C ALA A 27 -12.69 -22.92 -2.74
N LYS A 28 -13.29 -23.18 -3.92
CA LYS A 28 -12.85 -22.57 -5.19
C LYS A 28 -13.11 -21.06 -5.23
N THR A 29 -14.32 -20.65 -4.84
CA THR A 29 -14.73 -19.24 -4.84
C THR A 29 -13.90 -18.43 -3.85
N ASN A 30 -13.68 -18.96 -2.65
CA ASN A 30 -12.83 -18.33 -1.64
C ASN A 30 -11.39 -18.16 -2.12
N THR A 31 -10.83 -19.17 -2.79
CA THR A 31 -9.47 -19.11 -3.35
C THR A 31 -9.35 -18.04 -4.43
N ILE A 32 -10.33 -17.95 -5.34
CA ILE A 32 -10.35 -16.94 -6.40
C ILE A 32 -10.41 -15.53 -5.80
N ILE A 33 -11.27 -15.31 -4.81
CA ILE A 33 -11.40 -14.02 -4.10
C ILE A 33 -10.07 -13.64 -3.44
N ASN A 34 -9.42 -14.57 -2.76
CA ASN A 34 -8.11 -14.33 -2.14
C ASN A 34 -7.04 -13.94 -3.15
N ILE A 35 -6.96 -14.63 -4.29
CA ILE A 35 -6.00 -14.32 -5.35
C ILE A 35 -6.28 -12.92 -5.92
N LEU A 36 -7.55 -12.60 -6.20
CA LEU A 36 -7.93 -11.28 -6.70
C LEU A 36 -7.52 -10.18 -5.72
N PHE A 37 -7.92 -10.28 -4.45
CA PHE A 37 -7.56 -9.28 -3.46
C PHE A 37 -6.05 -9.17 -3.22
N ALA A 38 -5.35 -10.30 -3.14
CA ALA A 38 -3.90 -10.31 -3.00
C ALA A 38 -3.22 -9.60 -4.18
N SER A 39 -3.71 -9.78 -5.40
CA SER A 39 -3.18 -9.09 -6.58
C SER A 39 -3.36 -7.57 -6.51
N PHE A 40 -4.52 -7.08 -6.05
CA PHE A 40 -4.78 -5.65 -5.87
C PHE A 40 -3.89 -5.03 -4.80
N ILE A 41 -3.72 -5.72 -3.66
CA ILE A 41 -2.83 -5.27 -2.57
C ILE A 41 -1.39 -5.23 -3.08
N PHE A 42 -0.95 -6.28 -3.78
CA PHE A 42 0.40 -6.36 -4.31
C PHE A 42 0.71 -5.24 -5.30
N LEU A 43 -0.22 -4.94 -6.21
CA LEU A 43 -0.08 -3.85 -7.17
C LEU A 43 0.03 -2.48 -6.47
N TYR A 44 -0.78 -2.25 -5.43
CA TYR A 44 -0.73 -1.00 -4.68
C TYR A 44 0.58 -0.83 -3.89
N ILE A 45 1.10 -1.92 -3.31
CA ILE A 45 2.42 -1.93 -2.66
C ILE A 45 3.52 -1.61 -3.68
N GLY A 46 3.48 -2.21 -4.87
CA GLY A 46 4.43 -1.93 -5.95
C GLY A 46 4.40 -0.45 -6.37
N TYR A 47 3.21 0.13 -6.51
CA TYR A 47 3.06 1.56 -6.77
C TYR A 47 3.62 2.43 -5.64
N LEU A 48 3.36 2.08 -4.38
CA LEU A 48 3.91 2.78 -3.22
C LEU A 48 5.45 2.74 -3.23
N ALA A 49 6.04 1.56 -3.46
CA ALA A 49 7.48 1.40 -3.57
C ALA A 49 8.05 2.28 -4.69
N TYR A 50 7.42 2.29 -5.87
CA TYR A 50 7.79 3.16 -6.98
C TYR A 50 7.73 4.65 -6.59
N VAL A 51 6.65 5.09 -5.94
CA VAL A 51 6.49 6.49 -5.49
C VAL A 51 7.54 6.86 -4.44
N VAL A 52 7.86 5.96 -3.52
CA VAL A 52 8.91 6.17 -2.51
C VAL A 52 10.27 6.28 -3.20
N LEU A 53 10.61 5.37 -4.10
CA LEU A 53 11.84 5.41 -4.88
C LEU A 53 11.96 6.70 -5.71
N GLN A 54 10.89 7.13 -6.37
CA GLN A 54 10.85 8.40 -7.11
C GLN A 54 11.07 9.62 -6.20
N LYS A 55 10.58 9.57 -4.95
CA LYS A 55 10.80 10.63 -3.97
C LYS A 55 12.23 10.65 -3.44
N LEU A 56 12.88 9.49 -3.35
CA LEU A 56 14.30 9.36 -3.00
C LEU A 56 15.23 9.72 -4.17
N LYS A 57 14.79 9.52 -5.41
CA LYS A 57 15.52 9.88 -6.64
C LYS A 57 15.53 11.38 -6.93
N LYS A 58 14.63 12.16 -6.33
CA LYS A 58 14.84 13.61 -6.25
C LYS A 58 16.13 13.80 -5.44
N PRO A 59 17.20 14.42 -5.99
CA PRO A 59 18.31 14.79 -5.14
C PRO A 59 17.70 15.55 -3.97
N ALA A 60 18.06 15.16 -2.75
CA ALA A 60 17.87 16.02 -1.61
C ALA A 60 18.22 17.42 -2.11
N LYS A 61 17.23 18.30 -2.30
CA LYS A 61 17.54 19.69 -2.56
C LYS A 61 18.24 20.06 -1.27
N SER A 62 19.57 20.05 -1.36
CA SER A 62 20.48 20.59 -0.38
C SER A 62 19.78 21.83 0.12
N LYS A 63 19.34 21.77 1.37
CA LYS A 63 18.93 22.96 2.09
C LYS A 63 20.25 23.67 2.41
N GLY A 64 20.87 24.18 1.34
CA GLY A 64 22.03 25.04 1.38
C GLY A 64 21.53 26.37 1.88
N GLU A 65 21.45 26.49 3.20
CA GLU A 65 21.24 27.77 3.89
C GLU A 65 21.84 27.73 5.30
N PHE A 66 22.95 26.99 5.48
CA PHE A 66 23.77 27.04 6.70
C PHE A 66 25.20 27.54 6.41
N CYS A 67 25.32 28.45 5.45
CA CYS A 67 26.55 29.24 5.26
C CYS A 67 26.17 30.72 5.31
N ARG A 68 25.70 31.17 6.50
CA ARG A 68 25.56 32.58 6.84
C ARG A 68 25.29 32.78 8.34
N ILE A 69 26.17 32.25 9.21
CA ILE A 69 26.40 32.78 10.57
C ILE A 69 27.88 32.57 10.87
#